data_AF-A0A7C9E619-F1
#
_entry.id   AF-A0A7C9E619-F1
#
_cell.length_a   1.000
_cell.length_b   1.000
_cell.length_c   1.000
_cell.angle_alpha   90.00
_cell.angle_beta   90.00
_cell.angle_gamma   90.00
#
_symmetry.space_group_name_H-M   'P 1'
#
loop_
_entity.id
_entity.type
_entity.pdbx_description
1 polymer ?
#
loop_
_entity_poly.entity_id
_entity_poly.type
_entity_poly.pdbx_seq_one_letter_code
_entity_poly.pdbx_strand_id
1 'polypeptide(L)'
;MWRFQKMLVDELDNFMRQGIRISTIGDTALLSDSLQQVLEHTKEATQSNTRSHVIFAISYSGQDDITKACQSIAMKVKDGIIDPKDITKSLIEQQLETKITAT
;
A
#
# COMPACT_ATOMS: atom_id res chain seq x y z
N MET A 1 19.25 1.12 1.63
CA MET A 1 18.25 0.10 2.00
C MET A 1 18.59 -1.32 1.49
N TRP A 2 19.88 -1.70 1.41
CA TRP A 2 20.26 -2.97 0.75
C TRP A 2 19.86 -4.24 1.53
N ARG A 3 19.85 -4.18 2.87
CA ARG A 3 19.45 -5.31 3.74
C ARG A 3 18.00 -5.72 3.52
N PHE A 4 17.13 -4.75 3.28
CA PHE A 4 15.72 -5.00 2.98
C PHE A 4 15.56 -5.63 1.60
N GLN A 5 16.25 -5.10 0.59
CA GLN A 5 16.30 -5.73 -0.74
C GLN A 5 16.73 -7.20 -0.64
N LYS A 6 17.82 -7.47 0.09
CA LYS A 6 18.31 -8.83 0.31
C LYS A 6 17.27 -9.71 1.02
N MET A 7 16.62 -9.20 2.07
CA MET A 7 15.57 -9.94 2.78
C MET A 7 14.42 -10.34 1.85
N LEU A 8 13.93 -9.42 1.00
CA LEU A 8 12.85 -9.72 0.06
C LEU A 8 13.23 -10.83 -0.91
N VAL A 9 14.46 -10.81 -1.43
CA VAL A 9 14.97 -11.85 -2.32
C VAL A 9 15.13 -13.19 -1.60
N ASP A 10 15.77 -13.19 -0.42
CA ASP A 10 16.07 -14.41 0.33
C ASP A 10 14.78 -15.08 0.88
N GLU A 11 13.74 -14.31 1.22
CA GLU A 11 12.49 -14.79 1.82
C GLU A 11 11.36 -15.04 0.81
N LEU A 12 11.52 -14.71 -0.47
CA LEU A 12 10.44 -14.83 -1.46
C LEU A 12 9.82 -16.23 -1.50
N ASP A 13 10.67 -17.26 -1.57
CA ASP A 13 10.20 -18.66 -1.56
C ASP A 13 9.44 -19.00 -0.27
N ASN A 14 9.82 -18.40 0.85
CA ASN A 14 9.13 -18.60 2.11
C ASN A 14 7.77 -17.91 2.12
N PHE A 15 7.66 -16.67 1.61
CA PHE A 15 6.37 -15.99 1.43
C PHE A 15 5.42 -16.82 0.57
N MET A 16 5.93 -17.37 -0.53
CA MET A 16 5.16 -18.25 -1.42
C MET A 16 4.71 -19.53 -0.71
N ARG A 17 5.63 -20.27 -0.08
CA ARG A 17 5.30 -21.50 0.67
C ARG A 17 4.30 -21.27 1.78
N GLN A 18 4.38 -20.12 2.46
CA GLN A 18 3.49 -19.78 3.56
C GLN A 18 2.17 -19.17 3.10
N GLY A 19 2.01 -18.84 1.81
CA GLY A 19 0.81 -18.17 1.29
C GLY A 19 0.67 -16.73 1.81
N ILE A 20 1.79 -16.01 1.95
CA ILE A 20 1.81 -14.62 2.36
C ILE A 20 1.76 -13.72 1.12
N ARG A 21 0.76 -12.84 1.05
CA ARG A 21 0.68 -11.75 0.08
C ARG A 21 1.46 -10.55 0.60
N ILE A 22 2.33 -9.99 -0.24
CA ILE A 22 3.09 -8.79 0.09
C ILE A 22 2.49 -7.58 -0.63
N SER A 23 2.40 -6.46 0.05
CA SER A 23 2.07 -5.16 -0.55
C SER A 23 2.83 -4.04 0.15
N THR A 24 2.81 -2.86 -0.44
CA THR A 24 3.51 -1.68 0.08
C THR A 24 2.59 -0.47 0.11
N ILE A 25 2.81 0.40 1.09
CA ILE A 25 2.23 1.76 1.16
C ILE A 25 3.35 2.78 1.41
N GLY A 26 3.08 4.04 1.16
CA GLY A 26 4.02 5.15 1.21
C GLY A 26 4.72 5.39 -0.13
N ASP A 27 5.79 6.17 -0.09
CA ASP A 27 6.50 6.61 -1.30
C ASP A 27 7.69 5.70 -1.63
N THR A 28 7.47 4.78 -2.56
CA THR A 28 8.51 3.89 -3.09
C THR A 28 9.41 4.55 -4.13
N ALA A 29 9.05 5.72 -4.67
CA ALA A 29 9.87 6.42 -5.66
C ALA A 29 11.19 6.95 -5.06
N LEU A 30 11.25 7.08 -3.73
CA LEU A 30 12.46 7.45 -3.00
C LEU A 30 13.49 6.30 -2.87
N LEU A 31 13.15 5.09 -3.32
CA LEU A 31 14.04 3.92 -3.25
C LEU A 31 14.90 3.82 -4.51
N SER A 32 16.02 3.08 -4.41
CA SER A 32 16.81 2.75 -5.60
C SER A 32 16.02 1.91 -6.60
N ASP A 33 16.26 2.10 -7.90
CA ASP A 33 15.58 1.35 -8.97
C ASP A 33 15.66 -0.18 -8.75
N SER A 34 16.81 -0.67 -8.29
CA SER A 34 17.01 -2.08 -7.97
C SER A 34 16.03 -2.59 -6.91
N LEU A 35 15.74 -1.79 -5.88
CA LEU A 35 14.83 -2.17 -4.81
C LEU A 35 13.37 -2.02 -5.26
N GLN A 36 13.06 -1.01 -6.06
CA GLN A 36 11.72 -0.87 -6.67
C GLN A 36 11.38 -2.11 -7.51
N GLN A 37 12.33 -2.59 -8.33
CA GLN A 37 12.16 -3.81 -9.13
C GLN A 37 11.95 -5.06 -8.27
N VAL A 38 12.75 -5.24 -7.21
CA VAL A 38 12.61 -6.38 -6.28
C VAL A 38 11.26 -6.33 -5.56
N LEU A 39 10.81 -5.15 -5.15
CA LEU A 39 9.51 -4.96 -4.51
C LEU A 39 8.36 -5.32 -5.46
N GLU A 40 8.39 -4.83 -6.70
CA GLU A 40 7.34 -5.13 -7.66
C GLU A 40 7.30 -6.62 -7.98
N HIS A 41 8.46 -7.25 -8.22
CA HIS A 41 8.55 -8.69 -8.43
C HIS A 41 7.98 -9.49 -7.24
N THR A 42 8.30 -9.09 -6.01
CA THR A 42 7.78 -9.75 -4.80
C THR A 42 6.27 -9.60 -4.67
N LYS A 43 5.72 -8.40 -4.96
CA LYS A 43 4.27 -8.15 -4.96
C LYS A 43 3.57 -9.00 -6.01
N GLU A 44 4.08 -9.04 -7.24
CA GLU A 44 3.51 -9.81 -8.35
C GLU A 44 3.53 -11.31 -8.06
N ALA A 45 4.65 -11.83 -7.58
CA ALA A 45 4.79 -13.25 -7.25
C ALA A 45 3.80 -13.68 -6.15
N THR A 46 3.59 -12.81 -5.15
CA THR A 46 2.74 -13.12 -3.99
C THR A 46 1.29 -12.66 -4.11
N GLN A 47 0.88 -12.04 -5.22
CA GLN A 47 -0.43 -11.38 -5.33
C GLN A 47 -1.63 -12.31 -5.12
N SER A 48 -1.51 -13.57 -5.54
CA SER A 48 -2.57 -14.58 -5.46
C SER A 48 -2.62 -15.30 -4.12
N ASN A 49 -1.70 -14.99 -3.21
CA ASN A 49 -1.66 -15.59 -1.88
C ASN A 49 -2.79 -15.03 -1.00
N THR A 50 -3.43 -15.89 -0.20
CA THR A 50 -4.63 -15.52 0.56
C THR A 50 -4.54 -15.83 2.05
N ARG A 51 -3.47 -16.50 2.52
CA ARG A 51 -3.40 -16.94 3.93
C ARG A 51 -3.14 -15.77 4.88
N SER A 52 -2.22 -14.88 4.51
CA SER A 52 -1.87 -13.68 5.27
C SER A 52 -1.50 -12.55 4.32
N HIS A 53 -1.77 -11.30 4.73
CA HIS A 53 -1.39 -10.11 3.98
C HIS A 53 -0.45 -9.25 4.83
N VAL A 54 0.80 -9.10 4.37
CA VAL A 54 1.80 -8.23 5.00
C VAL A 54 1.94 -6.97 4.16
N ILE A 55 1.83 -5.82 4.82
CA ILE A 55 1.98 -4.51 4.20
C ILE A 55 3.22 -3.82 4.76
N PHE A 56 4.18 -3.55 3.88
CA PHE A 56 5.35 -2.75 4.23
C PHE A 56 5.06 -1.27 4.01
N ALA A 57 5.12 -0.49 5.09
CA ALA A 57 5.03 0.97 5.03
C ALA A 57 6.43 1.55 4.78
N ILE A 58 6.69 2.00 3.55
CA ILE A 58 8.01 2.47 3.11
C ILE A 58 7.94 3.97 2.84
N SER A 59 8.78 4.76 3.52
CA SER A 59 8.71 6.23 3.46
C SER A 59 7.28 6.75 3.75
N TYR A 60 6.55 6.04 4.60
CA TYR A 60 5.16 6.33 4.91
C TYR A 60 5.05 7.28 6.10
N SER A 61 4.18 8.27 5.97
CA SER A 61 3.77 9.18 7.03
C SER A 61 2.26 9.13 7.15
N GLY A 62 1.74 8.79 8.33
CA GLY A 62 0.30 8.75 8.57
C GLY A 62 -0.36 10.12 8.40
N GLN A 63 0.37 11.20 8.69
CA GLN A 63 -0.12 12.56 8.44
C GLN A 63 -0.23 12.86 6.94
N ASP A 64 0.73 12.40 6.13
CA ASP A 64 0.69 12.60 4.68
C ASP A 64 -0.43 11.77 4.04
N ASP A 65 -0.62 10.53 4.48
CA ASP A 65 -1.72 9.66 4.03
C ASP A 65 -3.08 10.29 4.34
N ILE A 66 -3.30 10.73 5.58
CA ILE A 66 -4.53 11.44 5.97
C ILE A 66 -4.70 12.73 5.14
N THR A 67 -3.63 13.48 4.91
CA THR A 67 -3.69 14.71 4.12
C THR A 67 -4.11 14.43 2.67
N LYS A 68 -3.50 13.44 2.02
CA LYS A 68 -3.87 12.99 0.66
C LYS A 68 -5.32 12.48 0.61
N ALA A 69 -5.73 11.68 1.60
CA ALA A 69 -7.09 11.18 1.70
C ALA A 69 -8.11 12.32 1.81
N CYS A 70 -7.87 13.29 2.69
CA CYS A 70 -8.71 14.48 2.85
C CYS A 70 -8.76 15.32 1.56
N GLN A 71 -7.63 15.53 0.89
CA GLN A 71 -7.59 16.24 -0.40
C GLN A 71 -8.40 15.51 -1.48
N SER A 72 -8.32 14.18 -1.54
CA SER A 72 -9.11 13.37 -2.48
C SER A 72 -10.62 13.50 -2.21
N ILE A 73 -11.04 13.44 -0.95
CA ILE A 73 -12.45 13.64 -0.56
C ILE A 73 -12.91 15.06 -0.90
N ALA A 74 -12.10 16.07 -0.58
CA ALA A 74 -12.42 17.47 -0.86
C ALA A 74 -12.59 17.74 -2.36
N MET A 75 -11.78 17.10 -3.21
CA MET A 75 -11.97 17.16 -4.66
C MET A 75 -13.28 16.53 -5.11
N LYS A 76 -13.65 15.35 -4.58
CA LYS A 76 -14.94 14.72 -4.88
C LYS A 76 -16.14 15.59 -4.48
N VAL A 77 -16.05 16.27 -3.34
CA VAL A 77 -17.06 17.24 -2.90
C VAL A 77 -17.11 18.44 -3.85
N LYS A 78 -15.96 19.03 -4.18
CA LYS A 78 -15.85 20.17 -5.09
C LYS A 78 -16.44 19.86 -6.47
N ASP A 79 -16.24 18.64 -6.96
CA ASP A 79 -16.71 18.17 -8.26
C ASP A 79 -18.18 17.71 -8.22
N GLY A 80 -18.86 17.79 -7.07
CA GLY A 80 -20.27 17.43 -6.91
C GLY A 80 -20.55 15.92 -6.94
N ILE A 81 -19.52 15.09 -6.77
CA ILE A 81 -19.63 13.62 -6.79
C ILE A 81 -20.27 13.12 -5.49
N ILE A 82 -20.00 13.79 -4.37
CA ILE A 82 -20.54 13.51 -3.04
C ILE A 82 -20.87 14.81 -2.31
N ASP A 83 -21.80 14.78 -1.37
CA ASP A 83 -22.02 15.88 -0.43
C ASP A 83 -21.08 15.75 0.78
N PRO A 84 -20.73 16.86 1.48
CA PRO A 84 -19.95 16.79 2.73
C PRO A 84 -20.55 15.87 3.80
N LYS A 85 -21.89 15.74 3.82
CA LYS A 85 -22.63 14.86 4.75
C LYS A 85 -22.41 13.37 4.48
N ASP A 86 -21.96 13.02 3.27
CA ASP A 86 -21.70 11.63 2.86
C ASP A 86 -20.32 11.15 3.34
N ILE A 87 -19.52 12.04 3.94
CA ILE A 87 -18.20 11.70 4.50
C ILE A 87 -18.38 10.87 5.76
N THR A 88 -18.11 9.57 5.63
CA THR A 88 -18.16 8.59 6.71
C THR A 88 -16.78 8.02 7.02
N LYS A 89 -16.64 7.31 8.14
CA LYS A 89 -15.41 6.56 8.46
C LYS A 89 -15.03 5.58 7.34
N SER A 90 -16.02 4.88 6.78
CA SER A 90 -15.80 3.95 5.66
C SER A 90 -15.27 4.65 4.41
N LEU A 91 -15.76 5.85 4.10
CA LEU A 91 -15.24 6.63 2.97
C LEU A 91 -13.77 7.04 3.21
N ILE A 92 -13.42 7.43 4.43
CA ILE A 92 -12.04 7.77 4.81
C ILE A 92 -11.14 6.55 4.66
N GLU A 93 -11.55 5.38 5.16
CA GLU A 93 -10.83 4.12 5.00
C GLU A 93 -10.56 3.79 3.52
N GLN A 94 -11.52 4.06 2.63
CA GLN A 94 -11.36 3.88 1.18
C GLN A 94 -10.44 4.92 0.50
N GLN A 95 -10.10 6.01 1.18
CA GLN A 95 -9.16 7.02 0.65
C GLN A 95 -7.74 6.86 1.18
N LEU A 96 -7.55 6.21 2.33
CA LEU A 96 -6.23 5.91 2.88
C LEU A 96 -5.46 4.91 2.00
N GLU A 97 -4.13 4.96 2.04
CA GLU A 97 -3.28 4.02 1.30
C GLU A 97 -3.45 2.57 1.80
N THR A 98 -3.87 2.37 3.04
CA THR A 98 -4.17 1.04 3.62
C THR A 98 -5.39 0.36 3.03
N LYS A 99 -6.20 1.03 2.19
CA LYS A 99 -7.37 0.44 1.50
C LYS A 99 -7.06 -0.83 0.71
N ILE A 100 -5.79 -1.08 0.40
CA ILE A 100 -5.30 -2.32 -0.23
C ILE A 100 -5.62 -3.59 0.56
N THR A 101 -5.96 -3.49 1.85
CA THR A 101 -6.43 -4.62 2.69
C THR A 101 -7.89 -4.99 2.46
N ALA A 102 -8.70 -4.08 1.89
CA ALA A 102 -10.10 -4.33 1.62
C ALA A 102 -10.20 -5.16 0.32
N THR A 103 -9.98 -6.47 0.43
CA THR A 103 -10.34 -7.48 -0.57
C THR A 103 -11.07 -8.61 0.11
#